data_AF-A0A7V0U0U7-F1
#
_entry.id   AF-A0A7V0U0U7-F1
#
_cell.length_a   1.000
_cell.length_b   1.000
_cell.length_c   1.000
_cell.angle_alpha   90.00
_cell.angle_beta   90.00
_cell.angle_gamma   90.00
#
_symmetry.space_group_name_H-M   'P 1'
#
loop_
_entity.id
_entity.type
_entity.pdbx_description
1 polymer ?
#
loop_
_entity_poly.entity_id
_entity_poly.type
_entity_poly.pdbx_seq_one_letter_code
_entity_poly.pdbx_strand_id
1 'polypeptide(L)' 'MSFNVLVVDDSMSMRAIIKKVIAMSGFDVGEIAEAGNGAEALALLQDF' A
#
# COMPACT_ATOMS: atom_id res chain seq x y z
N MET A 1 -16.14 2.31 -7.19
CA MET A 1 -15.97 1.50 -5.97
C MET A 1 -14.48 1.48 -5.78
N SER A 2 -14.02 2.10 -4.70
CA SER A 2 -12.60 2.32 -4.48
C SER A 2 -11.94 1.07 -3.93
N PHE A 3 -10.69 0.81 -4.33
CA PHE A 3 -9.89 -0.30 -3.83
C PHE A 3 -9.00 0.15 -2.68
N ASN A 4 -9.02 -0.61 -1.59
CA ASN A 4 -8.02 -0.48 -0.53
C ASN A 4 -6.74 -1.19 -0.97
N VAL A 5 -5.58 -0.55 -0.80
CA VAL A 5 -4.30 -1.02 -1.30
C VAL A 5 -3.28 -1.14 -0.16
N LEU A 6 -2.67 -2.31 -0.03
CA LEU A 6 -1.55 -2.55 0.88
C LEU A 6 -0.27 -2.74 0.07
N VAL A 7 0.72 -1.86 0.29
CA VAL A 7 2.04 -1.94 -0.37
C VAL A 7 3.04 -2.58 0.58
N VAL A 8 3.61 -3.73 0.19
CA VAL A 8 4.58 -4.47 1.00
C VAL A 8 5.93 -4.51 0.28
N ASP A 9 6.93 -3.84 0.85
CA ASP A 9 8.30 -3.77 0.32
C ASP A 9 9.25 -3.37 1.46
N ASP A 10 10.44 -3.94 1.52
CA ASP A 10 11.41 -3.69 2.60
C ASP A 10 12.13 -2.33 2.46
N SER A 11 11.99 -1.66 1.33
CA SER A 11 12.52 -0.33 1.06
C SER A 11 11.46 0.76 1.22
N MET A 12 11.64 1.64 2.21
CA MET A 12 10.82 2.85 2.38
C MET A 12 10.75 3.70 1.09
N SER A 13 11.88 3.84 0.40
CA SER A 13 11.97 4.61 -0.85
C SER A 13 11.10 4.00 -1.95
N MET A 14 11.10 2.67 -2.06
CA MET A 14 10.29 1.98 -3.06
C MET A 14 8.80 2.09 -2.77
N ARG A 15 8.39 1.94 -1.50
CA ARG A 15 7.00 2.18 -1.08
C ARG A 15 6.53 3.59 -1.41
N ALA A 16 7.38 4.60 -1.18
CA ALA A 16 7.06 5.99 -1.53
C ALA A 16 6.85 6.19 -3.05
N ILE A 17 7.70 5.56 -3.88
CA ILE A 17 7.55 5.60 -5.35
C ILE A 17 6.25 4.92 -5.79
N ILE A 18 5.97 3.71 -5.29
CA ILE A 18 4.76 2.95 -5.65
C ILE A 18 3.50 3.76 -5.32
N LYS A 19 3.41 4.34 -4.11
CA LYS A 19 2.27 5.20 -3.73
C LYS A 19 2.09 6.37 -4.68
N LYS A 20 3.19 7.01 -5.09
CA LYS A 20 3.16 8.12 -6.06
C LYS A 20 2.65 7.66 -7.42
N VAL A 21 3.09 6.51 -7.93
CA VAL A 21 2.63 5.95 -9.20
C VAL A 21 1.14 5.61 -9.13
N ILE A 22 0.69 4.97 -8.05
CA ILE A 22 -0.73 4.65 -7.83
C ILE A 22 -1.58 5.92 -7.86
N ALA A 23 -1.19 6.95 -7.10
CA ALA A 23 -1.92 8.23 -7.07
C ALA A 23 -1.99 8.92 -8.44
N MET A 24 -0.94 8.79 -9.27
CA MET A 24 -0.88 9.38 -10.61
C MET A 24 -1.63 8.55 -11.67
N SER A 25 -1.90 7.27 -11.42
CA SER A 25 -2.46 6.35 -12.42
C SER A 25 -3.95 6.54 -12.71
N GLY A 26 -4.66 7.34 -11.88
CA GLY A 26 -6.12 7.45 -11.94
C GLY A 26 -6.85 6.19 -11.43
N PHE A 27 -6.14 5.30 -10.75
CA PHE A 27 -6.71 4.14 -10.07
C PHE A 27 -7.64 4.62 -8.94
N ASP A 28 -8.88 4.09 -8.89
CA ASP A 28 -9.89 4.44 -7.88
C ASP A 28 -9.48 3.82 -6.53
N VAL A 29 -8.70 4.56 -5.75
CA VAL A 29 -8.13 4.10 -4.48
C VAL A 29 -8.87 4.70 -3.30
N GLY A 30 -9.17 3.85 -2.32
CA GLY A 30 -9.69 4.24 -1.01
C GLY A 30 -8.52 4.48 -0.07
N GLU A 31 -8.27 3.53 0.82
CA GLU A 31 -7.14 3.58 1.75
C GLU A 31 -5.87 2.97 1.17
N ILE A 32 -4.72 3.59 1.45
CA ILE A 32 -3.40 3.02 1.16
C ILE A 32 -2.64 2.83 2.47
N ALA A 33 -2.32 1.58 2.80
CA ALA A 33 -1.37 1.26 3.87
C ALA A 33 -0.06 0.70 3.31
N GLU A 34 0.95 0.65 4.18
CA GLU A 34 2.27 0.15 3.85
C GLU A 34 2.84 -0.74 4.96
N ALA A 35 3.63 -1.73 4.57
CA ALA A 35 4.36 -2.62 5.47
C ALA A 35 5.79 -2.85 4.97
N GLY A 36 6.74 -2.99 5.89
CA GLY A 36 8.14 -3.31 5.58
C GLY A 36 8.42 -4.80 5.39
N ASN A 37 7.48 -5.66 5.77
CA ASN A 37 7.63 -7.11 5.72
C ASN A 37 6.27 -7.83 5.76
N GLY A 38 6.29 -9.15 5.58
CA GLY A 38 5.08 -9.97 5.57
C GLY A 38 4.33 -10.04 6.90
N ALA A 39 5.03 -9.95 8.05
CA ALA A 39 4.38 -10.01 9.36
C ALA A 39 3.57 -8.74 9.64
N GLU A 40 4.16 -7.57 9.36
CA GLU A 40 3.46 -6.28 9.42
C GLU A 40 2.29 -6.23 8.44
N ALA A 41 2.48 -6.74 7.22
CA ALA A 41 1.42 -6.77 6.21
C ALA A 41 0.23 -7.64 6.65
N LEU A 42 0.50 -8.82 7.21
CA LEU A 42 -0.55 -9.71 7.73
C LEU A 42 -1.31 -9.09 8.90
N ALA A 43 -0.62 -8.36 9.78
CA ALA A 43 -1.27 -7.64 10.87
C ALA A 43 -2.22 -6.56 10.32
N LEU A 44 -1.77 -5.76 9.35
CA LEU A 44 -2.61 -4.74 8.71
C LEU A 44 -3.82 -5.35 7.97
N LEU A 45 -3.65 -6.49 7.29
CA LEU A 45 -4.76 -7.14 6.58
C LEU A 45 -5.91 -7.59 7.49
N GLN A 46 -5.67 -7.78 8.79
CA GLN A 46 -6.73 -8.14 9.73
C GLN A 46 -7.66 -6.96 10.06
N ASP A 47 -7.19 -5.73 9.82
CA ASP A 47 -7.88 -4.47 10.13
C ASP A 47 -8.41 -3.75 8.86
N PHE A 48 -8.25 -4.35 7.67
CA PHE A 48 -8.53 -3.77 6.35
C PHE A 48 -9.95 -4.01 5.81
#